data_AF-I7LN18-F1
#
_entry.id   AF-I7LN18-F1
#
_cell.length_a   1.000
_cell.length_b   1.000
_cell.length_c   1.000
_cell.angle_alpha   90.00
_cell.angle_beta   90.00
_cell.angle_gamma   90.00
#
_symmetry.space_group_name_H-M   'P 1'
#
loop_
_entity.id
_entity.type
_entity.pdbx_description
1 polymer ?
#
loop_
_entity_poly.entity_id
_entity_poly.type
_entity_poly.pdbx_seq_one_letter_code
_entity_poly.pdbx_strand_id
1 'polypeptide(L)'
;MSVRLQAVGDVLLWTRNGKKPFDLIQHELRQKDLLFGNLETVLSESGDPSRKRWVNTNPPEVGVYLKDAGFDILSVANNHTLDLGREGFEKTLDVLEAHGIAYVGGARGGHPPQGLVVERNGIRLGFLGYTSGMFRSPPGVTVSKLRKRTVIDDIRALKARCDIVIVSLHWGIENIYYPSPNQVRLAHRFIDSGASLILGHHSHSIQGLERYNDGLIAYSLGNFQFDTELFKEKIKSTMILSVDFDQHGIRDYTVIPCIINDDFQPEVAEGRTREAVERWITECSERVQNGEVTRRWWYEEIGEEYLAYNLESYRYRIRQHGIAPLVECAVWLVTPFCLNCYAGVIRKRLKQQNSGGNA
;
A
#
# COMPACT_ATOMS: atom_id res chain seq x y z
N MET A 1 -29.58 5.78 4.73
CA MET A 1 -28.75 5.89 3.51
C MET A 1 -27.43 5.21 3.78
N SER A 2 -26.81 4.59 2.78
CA SER A 2 -25.50 3.94 2.93
C SER A 2 -24.63 4.22 1.71
N VAL A 3 -23.31 4.12 1.90
CA VAL A 3 -22.32 4.23 0.83
C VAL A 3 -21.37 3.04 0.94
N ARG A 4 -21.20 2.31 -0.17
CA ARG A 4 -20.21 1.24 -0.30
C ARG A 4 -18.93 1.77 -0.95
N LEU A 5 -17.84 1.75 -0.20
CA LEU A 5 -16.50 1.95 -0.72
C LEU A 5 -15.85 0.60 -0.98
N GLN A 6 -15.42 0.36 -2.21
CA GLN A 6 -14.43 -0.67 -2.50
C GLN A 6 -13.03 -0.05 -2.52
N ALA A 7 -12.08 -0.74 -1.92
CA ALA A 7 -10.68 -0.36 -1.90
C ALA A 7 -9.82 -1.54 -2.36
N VAL A 8 -8.85 -1.24 -3.23
CA VAL A 8 -7.88 -2.21 -3.75
C VAL A 8 -6.45 -1.77 -3.45
N GLY A 9 -5.53 -2.72 -3.55
CA GLY A 9 -4.11 -2.52 -3.32
C GLY A 9 -3.38 -1.72 -4.38
N ASP A 10 -2.07 -1.98 -4.49
CA ASP A 10 -1.15 -1.25 -5.36
C ASP A 10 -1.41 -1.57 -6.84
N VAL A 11 -1.55 -0.52 -7.65
CA VAL A 11 -1.81 -0.59 -9.09
C VAL A 11 -0.59 -0.06 -9.83
N LEU A 12 0.14 -0.95 -10.51
CA LEU A 12 1.27 -0.61 -11.37
C LEU A 12 0.88 -0.29 -12.80
N LEU A 13 -0.27 -0.81 -13.24
CA LEU A 13 -0.81 -0.64 -14.58
C LEU A 13 0.15 -1.06 -15.70
N TRP A 14 1.04 -2.03 -15.45
CA TRP A 14 1.98 -2.52 -16.46
C TRP A 14 1.26 -3.41 -17.47
N THR A 15 0.90 -2.83 -18.62
CA THR A 15 0.22 -3.51 -19.72
C THR A 15 1.19 -4.01 -20.80
N ARG A 16 2.46 -4.25 -20.44
CA ARG A 16 3.53 -4.68 -21.36
C ARG A 16 3.27 -6.06 -22.00
N ASN A 17 2.41 -6.85 -21.38
CA ASN A 17 1.96 -8.15 -21.89
C ASN A 17 0.80 -8.05 -22.91
N GLY A 18 0.36 -6.84 -23.26
CA GLY A 18 -0.73 -6.62 -24.23
C GLY A 18 -2.12 -7.00 -23.71
N LYS A 19 -2.27 -7.26 -22.41
CA LYS A 19 -3.54 -7.60 -21.78
C LYS A 19 -4.20 -6.34 -21.19
N LYS A 20 -5.53 -6.34 -21.14
CA LYS A 20 -6.29 -5.30 -20.46
C LYS A 20 -6.28 -5.59 -18.95
N PRO A 21 -5.78 -4.68 -18.10
CA PRO A 21 -5.36 -5.01 -16.74
C PRO A 21 -6.48 -5.50 -15.81
N PHE A 22 -7.75 -5.13 -16.04
CA PHE A 22 -8.84 -5.39 -15.09
C PHE A 22 -9.99 -6.25 -15.64
N ASP A 23 -9.86 -6.79 -16.85
CA ASP A 23 -10.97 -7.45 -17.56
C ASP A 23 -11.63 -8.60 -16.78
N LEU A 24 -10.84 -9.35 -16.01
CA LEU A 24 -11.31 -10.52 -15.25
C LEU A 24 -11.99 -10.17 -13.92
N ILE A 25 -11.91 -8.91 -13.48
CA ILE A 25 -12.44 -8.48 -12.17
C ILE A 25 -13.45 -7.34 -12.28
N GLN A 26 -13.71 -6.80 -13.47
CA GLN A 26 -14.57 -5.62 -13.65
C GLN A 26 -15.97 -5.78 -13.04
N HIS A 27 -16.53 -7.00 -13.07
CA HIS A 27 -17.84 -7.28 -12.48
C HIS A 27 -17.87 -6.94 -10.99
N GLU A 28 -16.85 -7.38 -10.25
CA GLU A 28 -16.74 -7.14 -8.81
C GLU A 28 -16.49 -5.67 -8.50
N LEU A 29 -15.63 -5.00 -9.28
CA LEU A 29 -15.29 -3.58 -9.11
C LEU A 29 -16.45 -2.62 -9.38
N ARG A 30 -17.55 -3.10 -9.98
CA ARG A 30 -18.77 -2.32 -10.22
C ARG A 30 -19.78 -2.41 -9.07
N GLN A 31 -19.60 -3.32 -8.11
CA GLN A 31 -20.52 -3.52 -6.98
C GLN A 31 -20.27 -2.52 -5.84
N LYS A 32 -20.17 -1.23 -6.18
CA LYS A 32 -19.75 -0.14 -5.28
C LYS A 32 -20.45 1.18 -5.59
N ASP A 33 -20.38 2.11 -4.64
CA ASP A 33 -20.66 3.53 -4.88
C ASP A 33 -19.37 4.31 -5.19
N LEU A 34 -18.25 3.93 -4.55
CA LEU A 34 -16.91 4.50 -4.76
C LEU A 34 -15.85 3.40 -4.84
N LEU A 35 -14.89 3.54 -5.76
CA LEU A 35 -13.71 2.68 -5.87
C LEU A 35 -12.44 3.51 -5.64
N PHE A 36 -11.63 3.03 -4.70
CA PHE A 36 -10.37 3.62 -4.29
C PHE A 36 -9.20 2.67 -4.57
N GLY A 37 -8.04 3.20 -4.94
CA GLY A 37 -6.79 2.44 -5.02
C GLY A 37 -5.53 3.30 -4.84
N ASN A 38 -4.36 2.67 -4.85
CA ASN A 38 -3.06 3.38 -4.88
C ASN A 38 -2.41 3.24 -6.27
N LEU A 39 -2.24 4.36 -6.97
CA LEU A 39 -1.58 4.37 -8.28
C LEU A 39 -0.08 4.51 -8.10
N GLU A 40 0.61 3.38 -8.12
CA GLU A 40 2.05 3.32 -7.87
C GLU A 40 2.85 3.35 -9.17
N THR A 41 2.42 4.16 -10.13
CA THR A 41 3.14 4.33 -11.39
C THR A 41 3.01 5.75 -11.90
N VAL A 42 3.97 6.15 -12.74
CA VAL A 42 3.92 7.42 -13.47
C VAL A 42 3.29 7.17 -14.84
N LEU A 43 2.27 7.93 -15.20
CA LEU A 43 1.60 7.86 -16.51
C LEU A 43 2.21 8.90 -17.46
N SER A 44 3.44 8.66 -17.88
CA SER A 44 4.20 9.53 -18.77
C SER A 44 5.33 8.77 -19.46
N GLU A 45 5.63 9.10 -20.71
CA GLU A 45 6.83 8.60 -21.41
C GLU A 45 8.00 9.60 -21.37
N SER A 46 7.82 10.75 -20.73
CA SER A 46 8.84 11.79 -20.61
C SER A 46 8.97 12.35 -19.20
N GLY A 47 10.10 13.03 -18.99
CA GLY A 47 10.53 13.58 -17.70
C GLY A 47 11.93 13.09 -17.33
N ASP A 48 12.40 13.49 -16.16
CA ASP A 48 13.74 13.17 -15.67
C ASP A 48 13.70 11.89 -14.82
N PRO A 49 14.28 10.76 -15.29
CA PRO A 49 14.21 9.51 -14.56
C PRO A 49 14.98 9.56 -13.24
N SER A 50 14.37 9.01 -12.20
CA SER A 50 15.01 8.86 -10.89
C SER A 50 16.19 7.88 -10.95
N ARG A 51 17.13 8.00 -10.00
CA ARG A 51 18.32 7.12 -9.90
C ARG A 51 18.03 5.80 -9.18
N LYS A 52 16.78 5.34 -9.19
CA LYS A 52 16.38 4.08 -8.55
C LYS A 52 16.78 2.89 -9.41
N ARG A 53 16.81 1.71 -8.79
CA ARG A 53 16.95 0.44 -9.50
C ARG A 53 15.81 0.22 -10.49
N TRP A 54 14.59 0.60 -10.09
CA TRP A 54 13.38 0.46 -10.88
C TRP A 54 12.71 1.82 -11.02
N VAL A 55 12.53 2.25 -12.25
CA VAL A 55 11.75 3.44 -12.63
C VAL A 55 10.44 2.94 -13.20
N ASN A 56 9.35 3.36 -12.58
CA ASN A 56 8.04 2.78 -12.78
C ASN A 56 7.12 3.74 -13.52
N THR A 57 6.91 3.41 -14.80
CA THR A 57 6.32 4.31 -15.78
C THR A 57 5.54 3.52 -16.82
N ASN A 58 4.41 4.09 -17.25
CA ASN A 58 3.60 3.62 -18.37
C ASN A 58 3.20 4.76 -19.31
N PRO A 59 2.88 4.45 -20.57
CA PRO A 59 2.31 5.42 -21.50
C PRO A 59 1.01 6.04 -20.96
N PRO A 60 0.77 7.35 -21.11
CA PRO A 60 -0.46 8.01 -20.65
C PRO A 60 -1.77 7.33 -21.08
N GLU A 61 -1.77 6.72 -22.27
CA GLU A 61 -2.93 6.09 -22.90
C GLU A 61 -3.50 4.92 -22.08
N VAL A 62 -2.66 4.25 -21.27
CA VAL A 62 -3.14 3.15 -20.42
C VAL A 62 -4.06 3.63 -19.28
N GLY A 63 -4.08 4.95 -19.02
CA GLY A 63 -4.99 5.57 -18.05
C GLY A 63 -6.47 5.28 -18.34
N VAL A 64 -6.82 4.99 -19.60
CA VAL A 64 -8.19 4.58 -19.97
C VAL A 64 -8.65 3.34 -19.21
N TYR A 65 -7.74 2.42 -18.89
CA TYR A 65 -8.09 1.20 -18.15
C TYR A 65 -8.48 1.47 -16.70
N LEU A 66 -7.96 2.53 -16.09
CA LEU A 66 -8.39 2.96 -14.76
C LEU A 66 -9.84 3.45 -14.81
N LYS A 67 -10.19 4.22 -15.84
CA LYS A 67 -11.57 4.68 -16.06
C LYS A 67 -12.52 3.52 -16.35
N ASP A 68 -12.13 2.60 -17.23
CA ASP A 68 -12.94 1.45 -17.62
C ASP A 68 -13.22 0.50 -16.45
N ALA A 69 -12.25 0.35 -15.53
CA ALA A 69 -12.41 -0.37 -14.27
C ALA A 69 -13.30 0.36 -13.25
N GLY A 70 -13.57 1.66 -13.47
CA GLY A 70 -14.46 2.46 -12.64
C GLY A 70 -13.81 3.07 -11.41
N PHE A 71 -12.50 3.31 -11.41
CA PHE A 71 -11.81 4.02 -10.33
C PHE A 71 -12.37 5.45 -10.18
N ASP A 72 -12.78 5.82 -8.96
CA ASP A 72 -13.24 7.18 -8.67
C ASP A 72 -12.12 8.02 -8.05
N ILE A 73 -11.29 7.40 -7.21
CA ILE A 73 -10.26 8.09 -6.42
C ILE A 73 -8.99 7.24 -6.38
N LEU A 74 -7.84 7.86 -6.64
CA LEU A 74 -6.53 7.21 -6.49
C LEU A 74 -5.62 7.99 -5.53
N SER A 75 -4.94 7.28 -4.64
CA SER A 75 -3.78 7.84 -3.96
C SER A 75 -2.62 7.93 -4.94
N VAL A 76 -1.99 9.10 -5.01
CA VAL A 76 -0.71 9.31 -5.72
C VAL A 76 0.44 9.54 -4.74
N ALA A 77 0.20 9.38 -3.43
CA ALA A 77 1.25 9.46 -2.42
C ALA A 77 1.90 8.09 -2.24
N ASN A 78 2.93 7.82 -3.04
CA ASN A 78 3.76 6.62 -2.92
C ASN A 78 5.23 6.94 -3.24
N ASN A 79 6.09 5.93 -3.06
CA ASN A 79 7.52 6.01 -3.36
C ASN A 79 7.80 6.27 -4.86
N HIS A 80 6.98 5.77 -5.79
CA HIS A 80 7.19 5.82 -7.25
C HIS A 80 6.61 7.06 -7.97
N THR A 81 5.81 7.87 -7.29
CA THR A 81 5.10 9.01 -7.88
C THR A 81 5.98 10.07 -8.57
N LEU A 82 7.27 10.14 -8.23
CA LEU A 82 8.26 11.07 -8.80
C LEU A 82 9.33 10.38 -9.65
N ASP A 83 9.02 9.19 -10.18
CA ASP A 83 10.00 8.39 -10.92
C ASP A 83 10.48 9.05 -12.22
N LEU A 84 9.68 9.93 -12.83
CA LEU A 84 10.07 10.80 -13.94
C LEU A 84 10.08 12.29 -13.54
N GLY A 85 10.36 12.56 -12.27
CA GLY A 85 10.47 13.91 -11.72
C GLY A 85 9.15 14.68 -11.74
N ARG A 86 9.25 16.00 -11.87
CA ARG A 86 8.08 16.90 -11.86
C ARG A 86 7.18 16.68 -13.06
N GLU A 87 7.76 16.63 -14.26
CA GLU A 87 6.99 16.54 -15.51
C GLU A 87 6.14 15.28 -15.53
N GLY A 88 6.72 14.12 -15.21
CA GLY A 88 5.96 12.87 -15.19
C GLY A 88 4.85 12.87 -14.14
N PHE A 89 5.09 13.46 -12.97
CA PHE A 89 4.06 13.60 -11.94
C PHE A 89 2.91 14.50 -12.41
N GLU A 90 3.20 15.69 -12.96
CA GLU A 90 2.18 16.60 -13.49
C GLU A 90 1.36 15.94 -14.61
N LYS A 91 2.00 15.22 -15.54
CA LYS A 91 1.31 14.45 -16.58
C LYS A 91 0.44 13.33 -16.03
N THR A 92 0.88 12.67 -14.95
CA THR A 92 0.06 11.67 -14.27
C THR A 92 -1.23 12.31 -13.73
N LEU A 93 -1.13 13.51 -13.14
CA LEU A 93 -2.32 14.25 -12.69
C LEU A 93 -3.21 14.67 -13.86
N ASP A 94 -2.64 15.11 -14.99
CA ASP A 94 -3.38 15.47 -16.20
C ASP A 94 -4.19 14.26 -16.73
N VAL A 95 -3.59 13.05 -16.73
CA VAL A 95 -4.26 11.81 -17.18
C VAL A 95 -5.44 11.46 -16.26
N LEU A 96 -5.25 11.56 -14.94
CA LEU A 96 -6.34 11.31 -13.98
C LEU A 96 -7.49 12.30 -14.16
N GLU A 97 -7.18 13.59 -14.32
CA GLU A 97 -8.16 14.66 -14.55
C GLU A 97 -8.91 14.46 -15.87
N ALA A 98 -8.22 14.12 -16.96
CA ALA A 98 -8.82 13.85 -18.27
C ALA A 98 -9.79 12.65 -18.24
N HIS A 99 -9.58 11.70 -17.33
CA HIS A 99 -10.45 10.54 -17.14
C HIS A 99 -11.52 10.74 -16.05
N GLY A 100 -11.55 11.91 -15.38
CA GLY A 100 -12.51 12.21 -14.32
C GLY A 100 -12.24 11.46 -13.01
N ILE A 101 -10.99 11.02 -12.80
CA ILE A 101 -10.56 10.30 -11.60
C ILE A 101 -9.96 11.32 -10.63
N ALA A 102 -10.51 11.40 -9.42
CA ALA A 102 -9.97 12.26 -8.39
C ALA A 102 -8.68 11.65 -7.79
N TYR A 103 -7.84 12.48 -7.20
CA TYR A 103 -6.61 12.00 -6.54
C TYR A 103 -6.36 12.67 -5.19
N VAL A 104 -5.59 11.98 -4.34
CA VAL A 104 -5.17 12.48 -3.03
C VAL A 104 -3.69 12.25 -2.76
N GLY A 105 -3.13 13.04 -1.84
CA GLY A 105 -1.76 12.87 -1.37
C GLY A 105 -0.68 13.48 -2.26
N GLY A 106 -1.07 14.13 -3.36
CA GLY A 106 -0.18 14.89 -4.24
C GLY A 106 -0.89 16.09 -4.86
N ALA A 107 -0.13 17.13 -5.21
CA ALA A 107 -0.67 18.35 -5.79
C ALA A 107 0.37 19.11 -6.63
N ARG A 108 -0.12 19.94 -7.57
CA ARG A 108 0.67 20.99 -8.20
C ARG A 108 0.90 22.15 -7.21
N GLY A 109 2.01 22.85 -7.38
CA GLY A 109 2.45 23.94 -6.50
C GLY A 109 3.22 23.48 -5.25
N GLY A 110 3.61 24.45 -4.43
CA GLY A 110 4.40 24.25 -3.20
C GLY A 110 3.57 24.09 -1.93
N HIS A 111 2.23 24.06 -2.03
CA HIS A 111 1.34 23.93 -0.88
C HIS A 111 1.08 22.45 -0.57
N PRO A 112 0.91 22.07 0.71
CA PRO A 112 0.49 20.73 1.07
C PRO A 112 -0.80 20.33 0.36
N PRO A 113 -0.89 19.11 -0.23
CA PRO A 113 -2.13 18.59 -0.80
C PRO A 113 -3.24 18.62 0.25
N GLN A 114 -4.41 19.13 -0.12
CA GLN A 114 -5.58 19.15 0.76
C GLN A 114 -6.30 17.79 0.72
N GLY A 115 -7.02 17.47 1.79
CA GLY A 115 -7.93 16.32 1.79
C GLY A 115 -9.12 16.54 0.86
N LEU A 116 -9.46 15.50 0.10
CA LEU A 116 -10.63 15.47 -0.79
C LEU A 116 -11.88 15.17 0.04
N VAL A 117 -13.00 15.85 -0.26
CA VAL A 117 -14.31 15.52 0.32
C VAL A 117 -15.26 15.15 -0.81
N VAL A 118 -15.88 13.98 -0.71
CA VAL A 118 -16.88 13.50 -1.65
C VAL A 118 -18.17 13.24 -0.89
N GLU A 119 -19.28 13.75 -1.40
CA GLU A 119 -20.60 13.41 -0.89
C GLU A 119 -21.27 12.36 -1.78
N ARG A 120 -21.78 11.31 -1.16
CA ARG A 120 -22.58 10.26 -1.80
C ARG A 120 -23.71 9.88 -0.86
N ASN A 121 -24.94 9.79 -1.38
CA ASN A 121 -26.12 9.41 -0.60
C ASN A 121 -26.27 10.19 0.73
N GLY A 122 -25.94 11.49 0.72
CA GLY A 122 -26.00 12.37 1.89
C GLY A 122 -24.89 12.16 2.93
N ILE A 123 -23.88 11.32 2.65
CA ILE A 123 -22.74 11.04 3.52
C ILE A 123 -21.49 11.68 2.94
N ARG A 124 -20.75 12.45 3.74
CA ARG A 124 -19.51 13.12 3.35
C ARG A 124 -18.30 12.26 3.75
N LEU A 125 -17.60 11.75 2.76
CA LEU A 125 -16.38 10.96 2.90
C LEU A 125 -15.16 11.84 2.62
N GLY A 126 -14.27 11.96 3.60
CA GLY A 126 -13.00 12.67 3.49
C GLY A 126 -11.84 11.70 3.21
N PHE A 127 -10.99 12.01 2.24
CA PHE A 127 -9.85 11.18 1.84
C PHE A 127 -8.52 11.92 2.02
N LEU A 128 -7.55 11.23 2.61
CA LEU A 128 -6.16 11.67 2.76
C LEU A 128 -5.21 10.59 2.24
N GLY A 129 -4.06 11.00 1.70
CA GLY A 129 -3.01 10.08 1.22
C GLY A 129 -1.63 10.52 1.70
N TYR A 130 -0.80 9.58 2.18
CA TYR A 130 0.57 9.87 2.63
C TYR A 130 1.54 8.73 2.30
N THR A 131 2.81 9.08 2.08
CA THR A 131 3.88 8.11 1.81
C THR A 131 5.06 8.22 2.78
N SER A 132 5.66 7.07 3.14
CA SER A 132 6.98 7.00 3.76
C SER A 132 8.14 7.03 2.76
N GLY A 133 7.88 7.18 1.46
CA GLY A 133 8.90 7.18 0.42
C GLY A 133 10.03 8.18 0.69
N MET A 134 11.27 7.79 0.39
CA MET A 134 12.47 8.59 0.67
C MET A 134 12.85 9.48 -0.52
N PHE A 135 12.19 10.63 -0.64
CA PHE A 135 12.48 11.63 -1.67
C PHE A 135 12.07 13.03 -1.20
N ARG A 136 12.54 14.06 -1.90
CA ARG A 136 12.07 15.45 -1.78
C ARG A 136 11.26 15.81 -3.01
N SER A 137 10.11 16.44 -2.83
CA SER A 137 9.33 16.95 -3.96
C SER A 137 10.11 18.06 -4.67
N PRO A 138 10.24 18.02 -6.01
CA PRO A 138 10.87 19.09 -6.76
C PRO A 138 10.01 20.38 -6.74
N PRO A 139 10.59 21.56 -6.99
CA PRO A 139 9.84 22.82 -7.01
C PRO A 139 8.66 22.77 -7.99
N GLY A 140 7.48 23.17 -7.51
CA GLY A 140 6.25 23.23 -8.31
C GLY A 140 5.31 22.04 -8.15
N VAL A 141 5.68 21.02 -7.37
CA VAL A 141 4.78 19.92 -6.98
C VAL A 141 5.02 19.55 -5.52
N THR A 142 4.01 18.98 -4.87
CA THR A 142 4.11 18.54 -3.47
C THR A 142 3.46 17.17 -3.31
N VAL A 143 4.15 16.27 -2.60
CA VAL A 143 3.62 14.95 -2.22
C VAL A 143 3.59 14.85 -0.70
N SER A 144 2.46 14.42 -0.16
CA SER A 144 2.22 14.30 1.28
C SER A 144 3.10 13.22 1.90
N LYS A 145 4.03 13.63 2.76
CA LYS A 145 4.89 12.72 3.52
C LYS A 145 4.20 12.27 4.80
N LEU A 146 4.34 10.99 5.14
CA LEU A 146 3.86 10.42 6.38
C LEU A 146 4.62 11.01 7.56
N ARG A 147 4.05 12.04 8.18
CA ARG A 147 4.53 12.66 9.42
C ARG A 147 3.41 12.61 10.45
N LYS A 148 3.62 11.83 11.52
CA LYS A 148 2.63 11.55 12.58
C LYS A 148 1.82 12.77 13.02
N ARG A 149 2.45 13.92 13.27
CA ARG A 149 1.74 15.14 13.70
C ARG A 149 0.87 15.72 12.60
N THR A 150 1.43 15.90 11.40
CA THR A 150 0.71 16.41 10.22
C THR A 150 -0.53 15.56 9.92
N VAL A 151 -0.39 14.24 9.88
CA VAL A 151 -1.53 13.35 9.60
C VAL A 151 -2.64 13.49 10.64
N ILE A 152 -2.29 13.61 11.93
CA ILE A 152 -3.30 13.81 12.99
C ILE A 152 -4.01 15.15 12.84
N ASP A 153 -3.27 16.21 12.56
CA ASP A 153 -3.83 17.55 12.41
C ASP A 153 -4.79 17.59 11.19
N ASP A 154 -4.40 16.95 10.09
CA ASP A 154 -5.21 16.83 8.88
C ASP A 154 -6.47 15.97 9.10
N ILE A 155 -6.35 14.83 9.81
CA ILE A 155 -7.50 13.98 10.17
C ILE A 155 -8.52 14.80 10.97
N ARG A 156 -8.07 15.54 11.99
CA ARG A 156 -8.94 16.35 12.84
C ARG A 156 -9.63 17.47 12.05
N ALA A 157 -8.88 18.15 11.19
CA ALA A 157 -9.41 19.19 10.32
C ALA A 157 -10.46 18.63 9.36
N LEU A 158 -10.24 17.44 8.80
CA LEU A 158 -11.17 16.80 7.88
C LEU A 158 -12.41 16.27 8.60
N LYS A 159 -12.24 15.68 9.80
CA LYS A 159 -13.35 15.17 10.62
C LYS A 159 -14.35 16.25 11.02
N ALA A 160 -13.92 17.50 11.16
CA ALA A 160 -14.83 18.62 11.44
C ALA A 160 -15.84 18.91 10.31
N ARG A 161 -15.62 18.39 9.10
CA ARG A 161 -16.45 18.63 7.91
C ARG A 161 -16.88 17.37 7.15
N CYS A 162 -16.55 16.19 7.69
CA CYS A 162 -16.84 14.89 7.07
C CYS A 162 -17.39 13.92 8.11
N ASP A 163 -18.26 13.03 7.66
CA ASP A 163 -18.86 12.02 8.52
C ASP A 163 -17.89 10.83 8.65
N ILE A 164 -17.23 10.47 7.55
CA ILE A 164 -16.22 9.40 7.45
C ILE A 164 -14.88 10.00 7.02
N VAL A 165 -13.78 9.59 7.65
CA VAL A 165 -12.41 9.97 7.24
C VAL A 165 -11.60 8.71 6.89
N ILE A 166 -11.14 8.63 5.65
CA ILE A 166 -10.34 7.55 5.08
C ILE A 166 -8.91 8.04 4.88
N VAL A 167 -7.93 7.29 5.38
CA VAL A 167 -6.51 7.63 5.27
C VAL A 167 -5.77 6.51 4.55
N SER A 168 -5.26 6.80 3.37
CA SER A 168 -4.37 5.91 2.62
C SER A 168 -2.91 6.15 3.01
N LEU A 169 -2.22 5.07 3.36
CA LEU A 169 -0.86 5.07 3.87
C LEU A 169 0.01 4.12 3.04
N HIS A 170 0.90 4.70 2.24
CA HIS A 170 1.92 3.96 1.52
C HIS A 170 3.17 3.81 2.41
N TRP A 171 3.23 2.71 3.17
CA TRP A 171 4.08 2.57 4.36
C TRP A 171 4.52 1.13 4.68
N GLY A 172 5.43 0.99 5.64
CA GLY A 172 5.92 -0.32 6.06
C GLY A 172 7.19 -0.70 5.31
N ILE A 173 7.39 -1.99 5.13
CA ILE A 173 8.59 -2.57 4.50
C ILE A 173 8.10 -3.52 3.41
N GLU A 174 8.62 -3.35 2.20
CA GLU A 174 8.37 -4.22 1.06
C GLU A 174 8.65 -5.70 1.41
N ASN A 175 7.79 -6.60 0.92
CA ASN A 175 7.90 -8.05 1.09
C ASN A 175 7.83 -8.54 2.54
N ILE A 176 7.22 -7.75 3.44
CA ILE A 176 6.98 -8.14 4.83
C ILE A 176 5.49 -8.37 5.07
N TYR A 177 5.16 -9.55 5.56
CA TYR A 177 3.79 -10.06 5.74
C TYR A 177 3.02 -9.51 6.94
N TYR A 178 3.72 -8.95 7.92
CA TYR A 178 3.09 -8.46 9.14
C TYR A 178 3.46 -7.01 9.40
N PRO A 179 2.49 -6.16 9.82
CA PRO A 179 2.79 -4.77 10.12
C PRO A 179 3.80 -4.70 11.27
N SER A 180 4.66 -3.70 11.24
CA SER A 180 5.52 -3.46 12.40
C SER A 180 4.70 -3.02 13.62
N PRO A 181 5.17 -3.27 14.86
CA PRO A 181 4.51 -2.73 16.05
C PRO A 181 4.39 -1.20 16.05
N ASN A 182 5.26 -0.51 15.31
CA ASN A 182 5.16 0.93 15.09
C ASN A 182 4.00 1.30 14.16
N GLN A 183 3.77 0.54 13.09
CA GLN A 183 2.60 0.72 12.20
C GLN A 183 1.31 0.52 12.99
N VAL A 184 1.21 -0.54 13.81
CA VAL A 184 0.05 -0.79 14.69
C VAL A 184 -0.24 0.40 15.60
N ARG A 185 0.75 0.83 16.39
CA ARG A 185 0.61 2.00 17.27
C ARG A 185 0.28 3.29 16.52
N LEU A 186 0.77 3.46 15.29
CA LEU A 186 0.52 4.65 14.50
C LEU A 186 -0.91 4.65 13.92
N ALA A 187 -1.38 3.49 13.43
CA ALA A 187 -2.76 3.30 12.95
C ALA A 187 -3.77 3.58 14.06
N HIS A 188 -3.58 2.98 15.24
CA HIS A 188 -4.44 3.21 16.41
C HIS A 188 -4.56 4.71 16.72
N ARG A 189 -3.44 5.43 16.74
CA ARG A 189 -3.46 6.87 17.00
C ARG A 189 -4.15 7.69 15.92
N PHE A 190 -4.20 7.21 14.68
CA PHE A 190 -4.96 7.87 13.62
C PHE A 190 -6.46 7.63 13.78
N ILE A 191 -6.88 6.41 14.13
CA ILE A 191 -8.26 6.12 14.51
C ILE A 191 -8.68 6.97 15.72
N ASP A 192 -7.88 7.00 16.78
CA ASP A 192 -8.13 7.84 17.97
C ASP A 192 -8.22 9.35 17.67
N SER A 193 -7.66 9.78 16.54
CA SER A 193 -7.70 11.18 16.10
C SER A 193 -8.89 11.51 15.21
N GLY A 194 -9.71 10.52 14.84
CA GLY A 194 -10.95 10.69 14.08
C GLY A 194 -10.98 9.99 12.72
N ALA A 195 -9.95 9.21 12.36
CA ALA A 195 -10.02 8.37 11.16
C ALA A 195 -11.01 7.21 11.36
N SER A 196 -11.79 6.90 10.32
CA SER A 196 -12.73 5.78 10.30
C SER A 196 -12.12 4.56 9.62
N LEU A 197 -11.35 4.76 8.56
CA LEU A 197 -10.73 3.68 7.78
C LEU A 197 -9.27 4.03 7.46
N ILE A 198 -8.36 3.10 7.74
CA ILE A 198 -6.97 3.16 7.29
C ILE A 198 -6.76 2.14 6.18
N LEU A 199 -6.24 2.59 5.04
CA LEU A 199 -5.91 1.77 3.87
C LEU A 199 -4.41 1.75 3.66
N GLY A 200 -3.77 0.64 4.00
CA GLY A 200 -2.33 0.45 3.84
C GLY A 200 -1.95 -0.08 2.46
N HIS A 201 -0.74 0.28 2.03
CA HIS A 201 -0.11 -0.02 0.74
C HIS A 201 1.41 -0.21 0.95
N HIS A 202 2.19 -0.46 -0.11
CA HIS A 202 3.68 -0.52 -0.16
C HIS A 202 4.31 -1.85 0.26
N SER A 203 3.75 -2.61 1.20
CA SER A 203 4.38 -3.87 1.60
C SER A 203 4.39 -4.92 0.48
N HIS A 204 3.63 -4.68 -0.60
CA HIS A 204 3.40 -5.61 -1.72
C HIS A 204 2.79 -6.96 -1.31
N SER A 205 2.36 -7.08 -0.05
CA SER A 205 1.75 -8.27 0.53
C SER A 205 0.54 -7.86 1.35
N ILE A 206 -0.52 -8.67 1.31
CA ILE A 206 -1.66 -8.51 2.22
C ILE A 206 -1.15 -8.56 3.65
N GLN A 207 -1.47 -7.52 4.42
CA GLN A 207 -1.30 -7.52 5.88
C GLN A 207 -2.69 -7.54 6.52
N GLY A 208 -2.77 -8.09 7.74
CA GLY A 208 -4.02 -8.34 8.44
C GLY A 208 -4.94 -7.12 8.57
N LEU A 209 -6.21 -7.38 8.84
CA LEU A 209 -7.21 -6.37 9.17
C LEU A 209 -7.45 -6.34 10.68
N GLU A 210 -7.72 -5.15 11.20
CA GLU A 210 -8.02 -4.96 12.62
C GLU A 210 -9.16 -3.97 12.77
N ARG A 211 -10.22 -4.38 13.47
CA ARG A 211 -11.19 -3.44 14.02
C ARG A 211 -10.63 -2.92 15.33
N TYR A 212 -10.42 -1.61 15.41
CA TYR A 212 -9.90 -0.92 16.59
C TYR A 212 -10.83 0.24 16.94
N ASN A 213 -11.45 0.19 18.12
CA ASN A 213 -12.58 1.05 18.47
C ASN A 213 -13.66 1.01 17.35
N ASP A 214 -14.13 2.17 16.91
CA ASP A 214 -15.13 2.30 15.83
C ASP A 214 -14.51 2.29 14.41
N GLY A 215 -13.18 2.12 14.30
CA GLY A 215 -12.46 2.16 13.04
C GLY A 215 -12.05 0.79 12.51
N LEU A 216 -11.77 0.74 11.20
CA LEU A 216 -11.17 -0.40 10.53
C LEU A 216 -9.79 -0.04 10.00
N ILE A 217 -8.83 -0.93 10.21
CA ILE A 217 -7.46 -0.80 9.73
C ILE A 217 -7.17 -1.97 8.81
N ALA A 218 -6.91 -1.70 7.54
CA ALA A 218 -6.25 -2.65 6.64
C ALA A 218 -4.78 -2.26 6.56
N TYR A 219 -3.89 -3.03 7.19
CA TYR A 219 -2.47 -2.66 7.31
C TYR A 219 -1.74 -2.65 5.96
N SER A 220 -2.20 -3.50 5.03
CA SER A 220 -1.86 -3.46 3.62
C SER A 220 -2.86 -4.27 2.83
N LEU A 221 -3.37 -3.69 1.74
CA LEU A 221 -4.21 -4.41 0.77
C LEU A 221 -3.40 -5.29 -0.19
N GLY A 222 -2.07 -5.21 -0.15
CA GLY A 222 -1.16 -5.90 -1.06
C GLY A 222 -1.13 -5.27 -2.45
N ASN A 223 -0.63 -6.03 -3.42
CA ASN A 223 -0.66 -5.68 -4.84
C ASN A 223 -2.05 -5.97 -5.41
N PHE A 224 -2.58 -5.19 -6.36
CA PHE A 224 -3.85 -5.51 -7.04
C PHE A 224 -3.68 -5.79 -8.53
N GLN A 225 -3.00 -4.88 -9.24
CA GLN A 225 -2.56 -5.13 -10.61
C GLN A 225 -1.07 -4.88 -10.67
N PHE A 226 -0.29 -5.93 -10.88
CA PHE A 226 1.13 -5.92 -10.57
C PHE A 226 1.86 -7.02 -11.34
N ASP A 227 3.07 -6.71 -11.81
CA ASP A 227 3.95 -7.69 -12.43
C ASP A 227 4.56 -8.56 -11.33
N THR A 228 4.07 -9.78 -11.17
CA THR A 228 4.54 -10.68 -10.10
C THR A 228 5.89 -11.33 -10.42
N GLU A 229 6.34 -11.29 -11.67
CA GLU A 229 7.61 -11.89 -12.09
C GLU A 229 8.80 -10.97 -11.82
N LEU A 230 8.67 -9.67 -12.16
CA LEU A 230 9.76 -8.73 -11.93
C LEU A 230 10.09 -8.59 -10.43
N PHE A 231 9.05 -8.66 -9.59
CA PHE A 231 9.17 -8.53 -8.15
C PHE A 231 9.39 -9.87 -7.43
N LYS A 232 9.36 -10.99 -8.18
CA LYS A 232 9.50 -12.37 -7.67
C LYS A 232 8.58 -12.62 -6.47
N GLU A 233 7.36 -12.13 -6.56
CA GLU A 233 6.38 -12.21 -5.49
C GLU A 233 6.09 -13.69 -5.20
N LYS A 234 6.44 -14.13 -3.99
CA LYS A 234 6.13 -15.51 -3.56
C LYS A 234 4.63 -15.70 -3.37
N ILE A 235 3.89 -14.61 -3.19
CA ILE A 235 2.46 -14.60 -2.93
C ILE A 235 1.77 -13.76 -4.01
N LYS A 236 1.00 -14.42 -4.86
CA LYS A 236 0.16 -13.78 -5.89
C LYS A 236 -1.22 -13.40 -5.37
N SER A 237 -1.43 -13.41 -4.06
CA SER A 237 -2.73 -13.13 -3.44
C SER A 237 -2.99 -11.63 -3.32
N THR A 238 -4.22 -11.23 -3.59
CA THR A 238 -4.72 -9.87 -3.42
C THR A 238 -6.13 -9.91 -2.83
N MET A 239 -6.74 -8.75 -2.60
CA MET A 239 -8.11 -8.66 -2.14
C MET A 239 -8.77 -7.36 -2.57
N ILE A 240 -10.10 -7.39 -2.63
CA ILE A 240 -10.94 -6.20 -2.65
C ILE A 240 -11.56 -6.07 -1.26
N LEU A 241 -11.32 -4.94 -0.59
CA LEU A 241 -11.99 -4.61 0.65
C LEU A 241 -13.24 -3.79 0.34
N SER A 242 -14.43 -4.31 0.67
CA SER A 242 -15.69 -3.57 0.57
C SER A 242 -16.11 -3.11 1.97
N VAL A 243 -16.33 -1.81 2.16
CA VAL A 243 -16.74 -1.23 3.44
C VAL A 243 -18.03 -0.44 3.23
N ASP A 244 -19.06 -0.78 4.01
CA ASP A 244 -20.35 -0.11 4.01
C ASP A 244 -20.40 0.92 5.13
N PHE A 245 -20.67 2.18 4.77
CA PHE A 245 -20.77 3.29 5.69
C PHE A 245 -22.20 3.81 5.80
N ASP A 246 -22.53 4.35 6.97
CA ASP A 246 -23.60 5.32 7.15
C ASP A 246 -23.06 6.62 7.77
N GLN A 247 -23.94 7.55 8.13
CA GLN A 247 -23.55 8.83 8.76
C GLN A 247 -22.90 8.67 10.15
N HIS A 248 -23.00 7.48 10.78
CA HIS A 248 -22.48 7.20 12.10
C HIS A 248 -21.14 6.45 12.07
N GLY A 249 -20.79 5.81 10.96
CA GLY A 249 -19.50 5.12 10.81
C GLY A 249 -19.55 3.93 9.88
N ILE A 250 -18.68 2.95 10.16
CA ILE A 250 -18.64 1.67 9.45
C ILE A 250 -19.76 0.77 9.97
N ARG A 251 -20.69 0.39 9.08
CA ARG A 251 -21.74 -0.60 9.38
C ARG A 251 -21.21 -2.02 9.28
N ASP A 252 -20.52 -2.32 8.19
CA ASP A 252 -19.98 -3.65 7.93
C ASP A 252 -18.80 -3.56 6.94
N TYR A 253 -18.01 -4.63 6.85
CA TYR A 253 -17.03 -4.80 5.78
C TYR A 253 -16.93 -6.26 5.35
N THR A 254 -16.62 -6.46 4.08
CA THR A 254 -16.34 -7.77 3.51
C THR A 254 -15.03 -7.74 2.74
N VAL A 255 -14.36 -8.88 2.69
CA VAL A 255 -13.15 -9.06 1.88
C VAL A 255 -13.46 -10.06 0.78
N ILE A 256 -13.20 -9.67 -0.46
CA ILE A 256 -13.28 -10.56 -1.61
C ILE A 256 -11.85 -11.04 -1.88
N PRO A 257 -11.54 -12.33 -1.63
CA PRO A 257 -10.21 -12.89 -1.87
C PRO A 257 -9.95 -12.98 -3.36
N CYS A 258 -8.79 -12.53 -3.79
CA CYS A 258 -8.39 -12.48 -5.18
C CYS A 258 -6.96 -13.03 -5.35
N ILE A 259 -6.59 -13.30 -6.61
CA ILE A 259 -5.21 -13.54 -7.01
C ILE A 259 -4.83 -12.67 -8.19
N ILE A 260 -3.54 -12.50 -8.41
CA ILE A 260 -2.95 -11.93 -9.62
C ILE A 260 -2.45 -13.10 -10.45
N ASN A 261 -3.02 -13.30 -11.64
CA ASN A 261 -2.61 -14.41 -12.51
C ASN A 261 -1.28 -14.11 -13.24
N ASP A 262 -0.84 -15.05 -14.07
CA ASP A 262 0.43 -14.92 -14.82
C ASP A 262 0.39 -13.82 -15.90
N ASP A 263 -0.81 -13.37 -16.27
CA ASP A 263 -1.07 -12.20 -17.12
C ASP A 263 -1.15 -10.90 -16.30
N PHE A 264 -0.75 -10.92 -15.03
CA PHE A 264 -0.74 -9.75 -14.14
C PHE A 264 -2.14 -9.13 -13.92
N GLN A 265 -3.19 -9.90 -14.15
CA GLN A 265 -4.58 -9.48 -13.97
C GLN A 265 -5.10 -10.00 -12.63
N PRO A 266 -5.77 -9.15 -11.83
CA PRO A 266 -6.55 -9.62 -10.71
C PRO A 266 -7.76 -10.44 -11.17
N GLU A 267 -8.06 -11.51 -10.46
CA GLU A 267 -9.28 -12.33 -10.59
C GLU A 267 -9.75 -12.81 -9.22
N VAL A 268 -11.04 -13.10 -9.08
CA VAL A 268 -11.59 -13.65 -7.84
C VAL A 268 -10.99 -15.03 -7.60
N ALA A 269 -10.49 -15.27 -6.38
CA ALA A 269 -9.96 -16.58 -6.03
C ALA A 269 -11.12 -17.58 -5.86
N GLU A 270 -10.92 -18.79 -6.36
CA GLU A 270 -11.91 -19.88 -6.29
C GLU A 270 -11.38 -21.12 -5.57
N GLY A 271 -12.31 -21.96 -5.08
CA GLY A 271 -12.01 -23.25 -4.46
C GLY A 271 -10.92 -23.19 -3.38
N ARG A 272 -9.94 -24.10 -3.47
CA ARG A 272 -8.82 -24.19 -2.51
C ARG A 272 -7.93 -22.94 -2.49
N THR A 273 -7.83 -22.22 -3.60
CA THR A 273 -7.05 -20.97 -3.65
C THR A 273 -7.74 -19.91 -2.82
N ARG A 274 -9.07 -19.78 -2.94
CA ARG A 274 -9.87 -18.88 -2.11
C ARG A 274 -9.67 -19.15 -0.63
N GLU A 275 -9.82 -20.42 -0.22
CA GLU A 275 -9.65 -20.84 1.18
C GLU A 275 -8.24 -20.51 1.71
N ALA A 276 -7.21 -20.63 0.88
CA ALA A 276 -5.84 -20.29 1.28
C ALA A 276 -5.66 -18.78 1.49
N VAL A 277 -6.23 -17.95 0.61
CA VAL A 277 -6.17 -16.48 0.76
C VAL A 277 -6.98 -16.02 1.98
N GLU A 278 -8.20 -16.55 2.17
CA GLU A 278 -9.03 -16.26 3.35
C GLU A 278 -8.35 -16.65 4.65
N ARG A 279 -7.72 -17.83 4.68
CA ARG A 279 -6.96 -18.29 5.84
C ARG A 279 -5.79 -17.37 6.14
N TRP A 280 -5.03 -16.98 5.11
CA TRP A 280 -3.92 -16.05 5.28
C TRP A 280 -4.36 -14.69 5.84
N ILE A 281 -5.43 -14.13 5.28
CA ILE A 281 -6.03 -12.88 5.78
C ILE A 281 -6.44 -13.04 7.25
N THR A 282 -7.12 -14.14 7.59
CA THR A 282 -7.59 -14.43 8.95
C THR A 282 -6.43 -14.56 9.93
N GLU A 283 -5.43 -15.40 9.62
CA GLU A 283 -4.24 -15.60 10.45
C GLU A 283 -3.48 -14.29 10.71
N CYS A 284 -3.35 -13.45 9.68
CA CYS A 284 -2.72 -12.14 9.82
C CYS A 284 -3.55 -11.18 10.67
N SER A 285 -4.88 -11.20 10.50
CA SER A 285 -5.82 -10.34 11.20
C SER A 285 -5.88 -10.68 12.69
N GLU A 286 -6.09 -11.95 13.03
CA GLU A 286 -6.15 -12.45 14.41
C GLU A 286 -4.88 -12.10 15.18
N ARG A 287 -3.71 -12.26 14.54
CA ARG A 287 -2.44 -11.97 15.19
C ARG A 287 -2.29 -10.50 15.58
N VAL A 288 -2.77 -9.58 14.75
CA VAL A 288 -2.77 -8.15 15.09
C VAL A 288 -3.81 -7.86 16.17
N GLN A 289 -5.04 -8.36 16.01
CA GLN A 289 -6.17 -8.13 16.92
C GLN A 289 -5.88 -8.66 18.34
N ASN A 290 -5.18 -9.79 18.45
CA ASN A 290 -4.81 -10.39 19.73
C ASN A 290 -3.59 -9.72 20.38
N GLY A 291 -3.02 -8.67 19.76
CA GLY A 291 -1.84 -7.98 20.27
C GLY A 291 -0.56 -8.82 20.21
N GLU A 292 -0.53 -9.86 19.37
CA GLU A 292 0.59 -10.80 19.26
C GLU A 292 1.74 -10.27 18.39
N VAL A 293 1.52 -9.18 17.65
CA VAL A 293 2.55 -8.46 16.88
C VAL A 293 3.46 -7.65 17.83
N THR A 294 4.19 -8.36 18.68
CA THR A 294 5.17 -7.79 19.58
C THR A 294 6.47 -7.50 18.85
N ARG A 295 7.27 -6.55 19.36
CA ARG A 295 8.59 -6.25 18.79
C ARG A 295 9.48 -7.49 18.70
N ARG A 296 9.48 -8.34 19.73
CA ARG A 296 10.32 -9.53 19.77
C ARG A 296 9.90 -10.53 18.69
N TRP A 297 8.61 -10.86 18.64
CA TRP A 297 8.05 -11.80 17.66
C TRP A 297 8.26 -11.28 16.24
N TRP A 298 7.98 -10.00 16.00
CA TRP A 298 8.08 -9.42 14.65
C TRP A 298 9.49 -9.56 14.06
N TYR A 299 10.56 -9.26 14.82
CA TYR A 299 11.92 -9.47 14.34
C TYR A 299 12.31 -10.95 14.19
N GLU A 300 11.74 -11.84 15.00
CA GLU A 300 11.90 -13.29 14.79
C GLU A 300 11.27 -13.72 13.47
N GLU A 301 10.12 -13.14 13.12
CA GLU A 301 9.39 -13.49 11.91
C GLU A 301 10.04 -12.92 10.65
N ILE A 302 10.34 -11.63 10.63
CA ILE A 302 10.75 -10.92 9.41
C ILE A 302 12.26 -10.88 9.18
N GLY A 303 13.05 -11.27 10.18
CA GLY A 303 14.49 -10.98 10.22
C GLY A 303 15.27 -11.60 9.06
N GLU A 304 14.98 -12.85 8.72
CA GLU A 304 15.69 -13.57 7.66
C GLU A 304 15.37 -13.02 6.28
N GLU A 305 14.08 -12.84 5.97
CA GLU A 305 13.63 -12.34 4.67
C GLU A 305 14.09 -10.90 4.43
N TYR A 306 13.97 -10.02 5.43
CA TYR A 306 14.45 -8.64 5.35
C TYR A 306 15.95 -8.57 5.01
N LEU A 307 16.77 -9.35 5.72
CA LEU A 307 18.21 -9.36 5.52
C LEU A 307 18.59 -9.92 4.15
N ALA A 308 17.98 -11.03 3.74
CA ALA A 308 18.26 -11.68 2.46
C ALA A 308 17.92 -10.77 1.28
N TYR A 309 16.73 -10.16 1.28
CA TYR A 309 16.27 -9.27 0.21
C TYR A 309 17.19 -8.05 0.07
N ASN A 310 17.50 -7.36 1.17
CA ASN A 310 18.34 -6.17 1.14
C ASN A 310 19.79 -6.51 0.72
N LEU A 311 20.34 -7.64 1.17
CA LEU A 311 21.65 -8.11 0.72
C LEU A 311 21.70 -8.37 -0.78
N GLU A 312 20.66 -8.97 -1.37
CA GLU A 312 20.57 -9.15 -2.83
C GLU A 312 20.55 -7.79 -3.56
N SER A 313 19.77 -6.83 -3.05
CA SER A 313 19.74 -5.46 -3.58
C SER A 313 21.11 -4.77 -3.52
N TYR A 314 21.83 -4.85 -2.39
CA TYR A 314 23.19 -4.31 -2.29
C TYR A 314 24.15 -5.02 -3.23
N ARG A 315 24.11 -6.35 -3.34
CA ARG A 315 24.94 -7.11 -4.28
C ARG A 315 24.74 -6.64 -5.72
N TYR A 316 23.50 -6.39 -6.13
CA TYR A 316 23.19 -5.81 -7.43
C TYR A 316 23.83 -4.42 -7.58
N ARG A 317 23.58 -3.50 -6.65
CA ARG A 317 24.10 -2.11 -6.73
C ARG A 317 25.63 -2.05 -6.69
N ILE A 318 26.29 -2.90 -5.91
CA ILE A 318 27.77 -3.00 -5.85
C ILE A 318 28.32 -3.42 -7.21
N ARG A 319 27.69 -4.39 -7.89
CA ARG A 319 28.09 -4.80 -9.25
C ARG A 319 27.92 -3.67 -10.27
N GLN A 320 26.91 -2.82 -10.11
CA GLN A 320 26.61 -1.73 -11.07
C GLN A 320 27.40 -0.44 -10.79
N HIS A 321 27.64 -0.10 -9.51
CA HIS A 321 28.15 1.21 -9.12
C HIS A 321 29.38 1.15 -8.19
N GLY A 322 29.95 -0.03 -7.96
CA GLY A 322 31.24 -0.22 -7.30
C GLY A 322 31.23 0.06 -5.79
N ILE A 323 32.20 0.85 -5.33
CA ILE A 323 32.56 0.98 -3.90
C ILE A 323 31.50 1.71 -3.08
N ALA A 324 30.82 2.72 -3.62
CA ALA A 324 29.88 3.52 -2.83
C ALA A 324 28.74 2.67 -2.22
N PRO A 325 28.01 1.82 -3.00
CA PRO A 325 27.04 0.89 -2.41
C PRO A 325 27.64 -0.15 -1.46
N LEU A 326 28.93 -0.49 -1.59
CA LEU A 326 29.59 -1.42 -0.66
C LEU A 326 29.74 -0.78 0.72
N VAL A 327 30.15 0.49 0.77
CA VAL A 327 30.23 1.26 2.02
C VAL A 327 28.84 1.44 2.63
N GLU A 328 27.84 1.77 1.82
CA GLU A 328 26.44 1.84 2.27
C GLU A 328 25.96 0.51 2.87
N CYS A 329 26.29 -0.61 2.22
CA CYS A 329 25.98 -1.95 2.72
C CYS A 329 26.61 -2.20 4.09
N ALA A 330 27.90 -1.89 4.25
CA ALA A 330 28.61 -2.05 5.51
C ALA A 330 27.97 -1.24 6.65
N VAL A 331 27.56 0.00 6.38
CA VAL A 331 26.83 0.84 7.35
C VAL A 331 25.45 0.25 7.66
N TRP A 332 24.73 -0.21 6.64
CA TRP A 332 23.40 -0.82 6.80
C TRP A 332 23.44 -2.06 7.72
N LEU A 333 24.41 -2.95 7.53
CA LEU A 333 24.58 -4.18 8.32
C LEU A 333 24.68 -3.94 9.83
N VAL A 334 25.21 -2.78 10.24
CA VAL A 334 25.40 -2.43 11.66
C VAL A 334 24.31 -1.51 12.21
N THR A 335 23.27 -1.22 11.43
CA THR A 335 22.15 -0.41 11.92
C THR A 335 21.41 -1.12 13.06
N PRO A 336 20.80 -0.37 14.00
CA PRO A 336 19.98 -0.98 15.05
C PRO A 336 18.89 -1.92 14.51
N PHE A 337 18.32 -1.62 13.35
CA PHE A 337 17.32 -2.48 12.72
C PHE A 337 17.91 -3.85 12.31
N CYS A 338 19.03 -3.87 11.58
CA CYS A 338 19.70 -5.11 11.18
C CYS A 338 20.16 -5.94 12.38
N LEU A 339 20.70 -5.29 13.42
CA LEU A 339 21.08 -5.99 14.65
C LEU A 339 19.89 -6.69 15.32
N ASN A 340 18.70 -6.08 15.26
CA ASN A 340 17.47 -6.72 15.76
C ASN A 340 17.00 -7.88 14.86
N CYS A 341 17.16 -7.77 13.54
CA CYS A 341 16.92 -8.87 12.61
C CYS A 341 17.84 -10.05 12.92
N TYR A 342 19.16 -9.85 13.10
CA TYR A 342 20.08 -10.93 13.47
C TYR A 342 19.67 -11.59 14.79
N ALA A 343 19.36 -10.79 15.80
CA ALA A 343 18.90 -11.32 17.09
C ALA A 343 17.58 -12.11 16.94
N GLY A 344 16.68 -11.68 16.06
CA GLY A 344 15.45 -12.40 15.71
C GLY A 344 15.72 -13.75 15.06
N VAL A 345 16.57 -13.79 14.03
CA VAL A 345 16.96 -15.02 13.33
C VAL A 345 17.59 -16.02 14.29
N ILE A 346 18.53 -15.56 15.15
CA ILE A 346 19.17 -16.42 16.16
C ILE A 346 18.12 -17.00 17.11
N ARG A 347 17.19 -16.18 17.62
CA ARG A 347 16.13 -16.65 18.52
C ARG A 347 15.20 -17.67 17.85
N LYS A 348 14.79 -17.44 16.59
CA LYS A 348 13.92 -18.36 15.83
C LYS A 348 14.60 -19.71 15.64
N ARG A 349 15.89 -19.74 15.29
CA ARG A 349 16.67 -20.98 15.14
C ARG A 349 16.85 -21.74 16.45
N LEU A 350 17.14 -21.04 17.56
CA LEU A 350 17.25 -21.67 18.88
C LEU A 350 15.93 -22.31 19.34
N LYS A 351 14.78 -21.67 19.06
CA LYS A 351 13.46 -22.25 19.36
C LYS A 351 13.24 -23.55 18.58
N GLN A 352 13.54 -23.56 17.29
CA GLN A 352 13.37 -24.74 16.42
C GLN A 352 14.23 -25.92 16.86
N GLN A 353 15.48 -25.67 17.28
CA GLN A 353 16.37 -26.70 17.81
C GLN A 353 15.82 -27.32 19.11
N ASN A 354 15.29 -26.49 20.01
CA ASN A 354 14.72 -26.98 21.28
C ASN A 354 13.41 -27.74 21.09
N SER A 355 12.61 -27.41 20.08
CA SER A 355 11.38 -28.16 19.74
C SER A 355 11.66 -29.47 18.98
N GLY A 356 12.80 -29.59 18.30
CA GLY A 356 13.18 -30.80 17.55
C GLY A 356 13.95 -31.85 18.36
N GLY A 357 14.38 -31.53 19.60
CA GLY A 357 15.14 -32.44 20.48
C GLY A 357 14.29 -33.33 21.40
N ASN A 358 12.95 -33.26 21.28
CA ASN A 358 11.99 -34.05 22.07
C ASN A 358 11.16 -35.02 21.22
N ALA A 359 11.62 -35.37 20.01
CA ALA A 359 10.99 -36.36 19.13
C ALA A 359 11.78 -37.67 19.12
#